data_AF-A0A6M2D927-F1
#
_entry.id   AF-A0A6M2D927-F1
#
_cell.length_a   1.000
_cell.length_b   1.000
_cell.length_c   1.000
_cell.angle_alpha   90.00
_cell.angle_beta   90.00
_cell.angle_gamma   90.00
#
_symmetry.space_group_name_H-M   'P 1'
#
loop_
_entity.id
_entity.type
_entity.pdbx_description
1 polymer ?
#
loop_
_entity_poly.entity_id
_entity_poly.type
_entity_poly.pdbx_seq_one_letter_code
_entity_poly.pdbx_strand_id
1 'polypeptide(L)'
;MIRVLLAIALVATVSGATTPYSLNPFSDEIIDFINELNTTWKAGRNFHKNITIPYFEALLGLLYEAENDTMLVKTHDLSLELPEFFDARKHWPTCTTIGLIRDQSVCGSCWVRAIYFHYLSLPRMHNEVRHLSPLRYS
;
A
#
# COMPACT_ATOMS: atom_id res chain seq x y z
N MET A 1 -3.87 54.81 16.57
CA MET A 1 -4.77 54.11 15.62
C MET A 1 -4.05 53.54 14.40
N ILE A 2 -3.25 54.30 13.64
CA ILE A 2 -2.58 53.81 12.41
C ILE A 2 -1.61 52.65 12.64
N ARG A 3 -0.85 52.65 13.75
CA ARG A 3 0.09 51.55 14.10
C ARG A 3 -0.59 50.21 14.43
N VAL A 4 -1.82 50.26 14.95
CA VAL A 4 -2.61 49.04 15.27
C VAL A 4 -3.19 48.45 13.99
N LEU A 5 -3.60 49.29 13.05
CA LEU A 5 -4.10 48.85 11.73
C LEU A 5 -3.01 48.19 10.88
N LEU A 6 -1.77 48.70 10.94
CA LEU A 6 -0.63 48.07 10.24
C LEU A 6 -0.26 46.70 10.84
N ALA A 7 -0.38 46.53 12.16
CA ALA A 7 -0.13 45.24 12.81
C ALA A 7 -1.19 44.19 12.44
N ILE A 8 -2.46 44.59 12.33
CA ILE A 8 -3.56 43.69 11.90
C ILE A 8 -3.39 43.30 10.41
N ALA A 9 -2.94 44.22 9.56
CA ALA A 9 -2.67 43.92 8.15
C ALA A 9 -1.51 42.92 7.95
N LEU A 10 -0.54 42.89 8.87
CA LEU A 10 0.60 41.95 8.83
C LEU A 10 0.23 40.54 9.32
N VAL A 11 -0.82 40.42 10.14
CA VAL A 11 -1.35 39.12 10.60
C VAL A 11 -2.29 38.50 9.55
N ALA A 12 -2.97 39.33 8.75
CA ALA A 12 -3.90 38.86 7.72
C ALA A 12 -3.22 38.24 6.48
N THR A 13 -1.90 38.31 6.33
CA THR A 13 -1.18 37.73 5.18
C THR A 13 -0.69 36.30 5.40
N VAL A 14 -0.90 35.69 6.58
CA VAL A 14 -0.44 34.32 6.90
C VAL A 14 -1.62 33.38 7.11
N SER A 15 -2.50 33.27 6.11
CA SER A 15 -3.49 32.19 6.07
C SER A 15 -3.76 31.76 4.62
N GLY A 16 -2.69 31.60 3.84
CA GLY A 16 -2.71 30.75 2.67
C GLY A 16 -2.44 29.32 3.11
N ALA A 17 -3.39 28.66 3.80
CA ALA A 17 -3.30 27.22 3.99
C ALA A 17 -3.47 26.58 2.61
N THR A 18 -2.36 26.26 1.94
CA THR A 18 -2.37 25.45 0.73
C THR A 18 -2.99 24.11 1.12
N THR A 19 -4.20 23.85 0.63
CA THR A 19 -4.85 22.57 0.87
C THR A 19 -4.07 21.49 0.13
N PRO A 20 -3.89 20.28 0.71
CA PRO A 20 -3.08 19.22 0.11
C PRO A 20 -3.61 18.79 -1.27
N TYR A 21 -4.88 19.07 -1.58
CA TYR A 21 -5.52 18.80 -2.86
C TYR A 21 -4.94 19.59 -4.05
N SER A 22 -4.18 20.67 -3.82
CA SER A 22 -3.54 21.44 -4.89
C SER A 22 -2.09 21.05 -5.16
N LEU A 23 -1.50 20.13 -4.38
CA LEU A 23 -0.12 19.73 -4.56
C LEU A 23 0.02 18.74 -5.72
N ASN A 24 1.07 18.92 -6.52
CA ASN A 24 1.42 17.92 -7.52
C ASN A 24 1.92 16.66 -6.79
N PRO A 25 1.36 15.46 -7.05
CA PRO A 25 1.69 14.24 -6.32
C PRO A 25 3.14 13.76 -6.50
N PHE A 26 3.88 14.33 -7.45
CA PHE A 26 5.28 13.99 -7.72
C PHE A 26 6.28 15.07 -7.29
N SER A 27 5.81 16.14 -6.64
CA SER A 27 6.65 17.26 -6.23
C SER A 27 7.45 16.97 -4.96
N ASP A 28 8.37 17.86 -4.56
CA ASP A 28 9.09 17.72 -3.27
C ASP A 28 8.20 18.22 -2.12
N GLU A 29 7.32 19.19 -2.37
CA GLU A 29 6.43 19.79 -1.38
C GLU A 29 5.48 18.77 -0.74
N ILE A 30 5.00 17.78 -1.50
CA ILE A 30 4.17 16.71 -0.92
C ILE A 30 4.97 15.79 0.00
N ILE A 31 6.27 15.59 -0.28
CA ILE A 31 7.16 14.78 0.57
C ILE A 31 7.39 15.51 1.89
N ASP A 32 7.69 16.81 1.82
CA ASP A 32 7.92 17.64 3.01
C ASP A 32 6.65 17.74 3.85
N PHE A 33 5.52 18.03 3.22
CA PHE A 33 4.21 18.07 3.88
C PHE A 33 3.90 16.78 4.65
N ILE A 34 4.08 15.61 4.02
CA ILE A 34 3.81 14.32 4.68
C ILE A 34 4.77 14.10 5.86
N ASN A 35 6.05 14.45 5.70
CA ASN A 35 7.05 14.26 6.76
C ASN A 35 6.81 15.20 7.95
N GLU A 36 6.23 16.38 7.73
CA GLU A 36 5.83 17.30 8.80
C GLU A 36 4.65 16.79 9.64
N LEU A 37 3.82 15.88 9.10
CA LEU A 37 2.71 15.28 9.83
C LEU A 37 3.16 14.34 10.97
N ASN A 38 4.46 14.03 11.10
CA ASN A 38 5.03 13.15 12.13
C ASN A 38 4.32 11.78 12.20
N THR A 39 4.10 11.16 11.06
CA THR A 39 3.48 9.82 10.99
C THR A 39 4.48 8.71 11.34
N THR A 40 4.01 7.47 11.41
CA THR A 40 4.86 6.28 11.67
C THR A 40 5.75 5.89 10.48
N TRP A 41 5.59 6.54 9.33
CA TRP A 41 6.36 6.30 8.12
C TRP A 41 6.95 7.60 7.57
N LYS A 42 7.98 7.47 6.72
CA LYS A 42 8.67 8.60 6.10
C LYS A 42 8.41 8.61 4.59
N ALA A 43 7.94 9.73 4.07
CA ALA A 43 7.80 9.94 2.63
C ALA A 43 9.16 10.14 1.96
N GLY A 44 9.28 9.61 0.75
CA GLY A 44 10.46 9.73 -0.10
C GLY A 44 10.10 9.54 -1.57
N ARG A 45 11.07 9.82 -2.44
CA ARG A 45 10.88 9.80 -3.89
C ARG A 45 10.98 8.39 -4.46
N ASN A 46 9.85 7.84 -4.91
CA ASN A 46 9.80 6.56 -5.64
C ASN A 46 9.73 6.76 -7.17
N PHE A 47 9.00 7.79 -7.62
CA PHE A 47 8.87 8.13 -9.03
C PHE A 47 9.63 9.40 -9.38
N HIS A 48 10.12 9.47 -10.62
CA HIS A 48 10.76 10.69 -11.12
C HIS A 48 9.74 11.83 -11.17
N LYS A 49 10.16 13.06 -10.83
CA LYS A 49 9.27 14.24 -10.77
C LYS A 49 8.54 14.58 -12.08
N ASN A 50 9.07 14.10 -13.21
CA ASN A 50 8.52 14.35 -14.55
C ASN A 50 7.58 13.23 -15.04
N ILE A 51 7.18 12.27 -14.20
CA ILE A 51 6.17 11.30 -14.63
C ILE A 51 4.81 11.97 -14.78
N THR A 52 3.97 11.40 -15.65
CA THR A 52 2.62 11.93 -15.90
C THR A 52 1.59 11.23 -15.02
N ILE A 53 0.49 11.91 -14.72
CA ILE A 53 -0.64 11.31 -14.01
C ILE A 53 -1.17 10.07 -14.74
N PRO A 54 -1.37 10.06 -16.07
CA PRO A 54 -1.80 8.85 -16.79
C PRO A 54 -0.83 7.68 -16.67
N TYR A 55 0.49 7.92 -16.63
CA TYR A 55 1.47 6.86 -16.38
C TYR A 55 1.27 6.23 -14.99
N PHE A 56 1.04 7.07 -13.97
CA PHE A 56 0.82 6.60 -12.61
C PHE A 56 -0.51 5.86 -12.46
N GLU A 57 -1.59 6.38 -13.05
CA GLU A 57 -2.91 5.73 -13.08
C GLU A 57 -2.85 4.36 -13.79
N ALA A 58 -2.04 4.22 -14.84
CA ALA A 58 -1.82 2.94 -15.51
C ALA A 58 -1.17 1.88 -14.61
N LEU A 59 -0.67 2.23 -13.41
CA LEU A 59 -0.19 1.26 -12.42
C LEU A 59 -1.32 0.76 -11.49
N LEU A 60 -2.46 1.45 -11.44
CA LEU A 60 -3.56 1.24 -10.50
C LEU A 60 -4.72 0.44 -11.13
N GLY A 61 -4.43 -0.77 -11.62
CA GLY A 61 -5.39 -1.51 -12.45
C GLY A 61 -6.41 -2.39 -11.73
N LEU A 62 -6.59 -2.27 -10.41
CA LEU A 62 -7.63 -3.00 -9.69
C LEU A 62 -8.96 -2.25 -9.77
N LEU A 63 -9.97 -2.87 -10.37
CA LEU A 63 -11.36 -2.43 -10.30
C LEU A 63 -12.07 -3.28 -9.25
N TYR A 64 -12.42 -2.69 -8.11
CA TYR A 64 -13.04 -3.39 -7.00
C TYR A 64 -14.51 -2.99 -6.83
N GLU A 65 -15.38 -4.00 -6.78
CA GLU A 65 -16.82 -3.86 -6.53
C GLU A 65 -17.21 -4.78 -5.37
N ALA A 66 -17.50 -4.20 -4.21
CA ALA A 66 -17.75 -4.94 -2.97
C ALA A 66 -18.98 -5.86 -3.02
N GLU A 67 -19.98 -5.50 -3.83
CA GLU A 67 -21.25 -6.25 -3.97
C GLU A 67 -21.06 -7.64 -4.61
N ASN A 68 -19.92 -7.89 -5.26
CA ASN A 68 -19.59 -9.15 -5.92
C ASN A 68 -18.66 -10.06 -5.11
N ASP A 69 -18.35 -9.72 -3.85
CA ASP A 69 -17.48 -10.55 -3.03
C ASP A 69 -18.22 -11.81 -2.54
N THR A 70 -17.91 -12.94 -3.17
CA THR A 70 -18.50 -14.26 -2.90
C THR A 70 -17.51 -15.21 -2.23
N MET A 71 -16.41 -14.69 -1.66
CA MET A 71 -15.36 -15.54 -1.09
C MET A 71 -15.87 -16.38 0.08
N LEU A 72 -15.48 -17.67 0.08
CA LEU A 72 -15.76 -18.60 1.16
C LEU A 72 -15.05 -18.15 2.45
N VAL A 73 -15.84 -17.84 3.48
CA VAL A 73 -15.31 -17.57 4.82
C VAL A 73 -14.90 -18.90 5.47
N LYS A 74 -13.63 -19.00 5.85
CA LYS A 74 -13.11 -20.11 6.66
C LYS A 74 -13.01 -19.67 8.11
N THR A 75 -13.68 -20.40 9.00
CA THR A 75 -13.60 -20.17 10.44
C THR A 75 -12.52 -21.05 11.05
N HIS A 76 -11.77 -20.49 11.99
CA HIS A 76 -10.71 -21.18 12.74
C HIS A 76 -11.01 -21.06 14.24
N ASP A 77 -10.57 -22.04 15.02
CA ASP A 77 -10.66 -21.97 16.48
C ASP A 77 -9.75 -20.85 17.00
N LEU A 78 -10.28 -20.01 17.89
CA LEU A 78 -9.53 -18.93 18.53
C LEU A 78 -8.52 -19.45 19.56
N SER A 79 -8.51 -20.75 19.87
CA SER A 79 -7.49 -21.41 20.68
C SER A 79 -6.10 -21.51 20.02
N LEU A 80 -5.99 -21.14 18.73
CA LEU A 80 -4.73 -21.10 18.00
C LEU A 80 -3.82 -19.98 18.55
N GLU A 81 -2.69 -20.34 19.14
CA GLU A 81 -1.63 -19.40 19.52
C GLU A 81 -0.94 -18.87 18.25
N LEU A 82 -1.23 -17.63 17.88
CA LEU A 82 -0.58 -16.95 16.77
C LEU A 82 0.74 -16.31 17.22
N PRO A 83 1.79 -16.33 16.38
CA PRO A 83 3.04 -15.67 16.72
C PRO A 83 2.86 -14.14 16.68
N GLU A 84 3.57 -13.43 17.57
CA GLU A 84 3.61 -11.97 17.58
C GLU A 84 4.17 -11.39 16.26
N PHE A 85 5.09 -12.10 15.62
CA PHE A 85 5.69 -11.74 14.34
C PHE A 85 5.67 -12.92 13.36
N PHE A 86 5.25 -12.68 12.13
CA PHE A 86 5.25 -13.68 11.07
C PHE A 86 5.86 -13.12 9.77
N ASP A 87 6.76 -13.90 9.16
CA ASP A 87 7.32 -13.62 7.84
C ASP A 87 7.35 -14.91 7.03
N ALA A 88 6.52 -14.97 5.98
CA ALA A 88 6.39 -16.13 5.11
C ALA A 88 7.73 -16.57 4.48
N ARG A 89 8.66 -15.62 4.24
CA ARG A 89 9.98 -15.92 3.67
C ARG A 89 10.86 -16.69 4.66
N LYS A 90 10.70 -16.41 5.96
CA LYS A 90 11.44 -17.10 7.04
C LYS A 90 10.81 -18.45 7.35
N HIS A 91 9.49 -18.57 7.26
CA HIS A 91 8.77 -19.80 7.55
C HIS A 91 8.90 -20.84 6.42
N TRP A 92 8.90 -20.39 5.16
CA TRP A 92 9.11 -21.25 3.98
C TRP A 92 10.35 -20.81 3.17
N PRO A 93 11.57 -20.98 3.72
CA PRO A 93 12.79 -20.49 3.07
C PRO A 93 13.12 -21.22 1.76
N THR A 94 12.61 -22.44 1.57
CA THR A 94 12.75 -23.23 0.33
C THR A 94 11.88 -22.69 -0.82
N CYS A 95 10.90 -21.84 -0.51
CA CYS A 95 10.00 -21.21 -1.46
C CYS A 95 10.53 -19.83 -1.88
N THR A 96 11.54 -19.84 -2.75
CA THR A 96 12.22 -18.62 -3.22
C THR A 96 11.29 -17.60 -3.91
N THR A 97 10.14 -18.05 -4.40
CA THR A 97 9.12 -17.18 -5.04
C THR A 97 8.47 -16.20 -4.08
N ILE A 98 8.42 -16.50 -2.76
CA ILE A 98 7.77 -15.65 -1.75
C ILE A 98 8.52 -14.32 -1.57
N GLY A 99 9.85 -14.34 -1.66
CA GLY A 99 10.69 -13.14 -1.53
C GLY A 99 10.88 -12.36 -2.82
N LEU A 100 10.33 -12.81 -3.95
CA LEU A 100 10.61 -12.24 -5.26
C LEU A 100 9.72 -11.01 -5.54
N ILE A 101 10.36 -9.84 -5.66
CA ILE A 101 9.70 -8.60 -6.08
C ILE A 101 9.59 -8.57 -7.60
N ARG A 102 8.41 -8.19 -8.11
CA ARG A 102 8.06 -8.27 -9.52
C ARG A 102 7.64 -6.89 -10.02
N ASP A 103 8.09 -6.54 -11.22
CA ASP A 103 7.67 -5.32 -11.91
C ASP A 103 6.41 -5.61 -12.74
N GLN A 104 5.40 -4.74 -12.65
CA GLN A 104 4.16 -4.85 -13.43
C GLN A 104 4.22 -4.19 -14.81
N SER A 105 5.25 -3.38 -15.07
CA SER A 105 5.32 -2.44 -16.18
C SER A 105 4.08 -1.52 -16.25
N VAL A 106 3.90 -0.81 -17.35
CA VAL A 106 2.82 0.18 -17.55
C VAL A 106 1.55 -0.49 -18.08
N CYS A 107 0.98 -1.43 -17.31
CA CYS A 107 -0.05 -2.35 -17.82
C CYS A 107 -1.28 -2.56 -16.90
N GLY A 108 -1.36 -1.92 -15.72
CA GLY A 108 -2.47 -2.12 -14.78
C GLY A 108 -2.68 -3.59 -14.37
N SER A 109 -1.64 -4.42 -14.50
CA SER A 109 -1.76 -5.88 -14.35
C SER A 109 -1.59 -6.37 -12.90
N CYS A 110 -1.59 -5.45 -11.92
CA CYS A 110 -1.33 -5.74 -10.51
C CYS A 110 -2.21 -6.87 -9.96
N TRP A 111 -3.50 -6.90 -10.33
CA TRP A 111 -4.44 -7.93 -9.89
C TRP A 111 -4.07 -9.33 -10.41
N VAL A 112 -3.75 -9.46 -11.71
CA VAL A 112 -3.29 -10.73 -12.29
C VAL A 112 -1.96 -11.16 -11.68
N ARG A 113 -1.01 -10.21 -11.57
CA ARG A 113 0.33 -10.44 -11.01
C ARG A 113 0.21 -10.98 -9.57
N ALA A 114 -0.58 -10.34 -8.73
CA ALA A 114 -0.78 -10.75 -7.33
C ALA A 114 -1.35 -12.18 -7.24
N ILE A 115 -2.41 -12.49 -8.00
CA ILE A 115 -3.03 -13.81 -8.02
C ILE A 115 -2.05 -14.88 -8.51
N TYR A 116 -1.42 -14.65 -9.66
CA TYR A 116 -0.49 -15.61 -10.26
C TYR A 116 0.69 -15.93 -9.34
N PHE A 117 1.26 -14.93 -8.66
CA PHE A 117 2.40 -15.16 -7.75
C PHE A 117 2.01 -15.85 -6.44
N HIS A 118 0.78 -15.64 -5.97
CA HIS A 118 0.24 -16.44 -4.89
C HIS A 118 0.18 -17.92 -5.30
N TYR A 119 -0.38 -18.22 -6.48
CA TYR A 119 -0.46 -19.60 -6.99
C TYR A 119 0.89 -20.28 -7.18
N LEU A 120 1.93 -19.56 -7.63
CA LEU A 120 3.27 -20.15 -7.77
C LEU A 120 3.88 -20.62 -6.43
N SER A 121 3.43 -20.04 -5.31
CA SER A 121 3.94 -20.36 -3.99
C SER A 121 3.12 -21.48 -3.30
N LEU A 122 1.87 -21.68 -3.72
CA LEU A 122 0.90 -22.58 -3.07
C LEU A 122 1.27 -24.09 -3.08
N PRO A 123 1.67 -24.73 -4.19
CA PRO A 123 1.90 -26.18 -4.22
C PRO A 123 2.98 -26.66 -3.23
N ARG A 124 3.97 -25.80 -2.93
CA ARG A 124 5.02 -26.11 -1.95
C ARG A 124 4.55 -25.88 -0.52
N MET A 125 3.83 -24.79 -0.25
CA MET A 125 3.26 -24.51 1.08
C MET A 125 2.23 -25.58 1.49
N HIS A 126 1.36 -26.03 0.58
CA HIS A 126 0.34 -27.04 0.87
C HIS A 126 0.90 -28.38 1.34
N ASN A 127 2.09 -28.77 0.89
CA ASN A 127 2.69 -30.05 1.26
C ASN A 127 3.19 -30.07 2.71
N GLU A 128 3.59 -28.91 3.26
CA GLU A 128 4.15 -28.74 4.61
C GLU A 128 3.09 -28.31 5.64
N VAL A 129 2.07 -27.54 5.22
CA VAL A 129 0.96 -27.09 6.10
C VAL A 129 -0.03 -28.23 6.44
N ARG A 130 0.15 -29.45 5.92
CA ARG A 130 -0.67 -30.63 6.28
C ARG A 130 -0.67 -31.00 7.76
N HIS A 131 0.28 -30.49 8.56
CA HIS A 131 0.29 -30.66 10.02
C HIS A 131 -0.60 -29.67 10.78
N LEU A 132 -1.19 -28.69 10.08
CA LEU A 132 -2.25 -27.82 10.58
C LEU A 132 -3.50 -28.09 9.72
N SER A 133 -4.32 -29.05 10.18
CA SER A 133 -5.67 -29.46 9.71
C SER A 133 -6.07 -29.17 8.24
N PRO A 134 -6.53 -30.18 7.47
CA PRO A 134 -6.75 -30.05 6.04
C PRO A 134 -7.93 -29.12 5.73
N LEU A 135 -7.66 -28.01 5.05
CA LEU A 135 -8.66 -27.32 4.25
C LEU A 135 -8.98 -28.20 3.04
N ARG A 136 -10.02 -29.03 3.18
CA ARG A 136 -10.67 -29.72 2.06
C ARG A 136 -11.20 -28.66 1.10
N TYR A 137 -10.65 -28.62 -0.11
CA TYR A 137 -11.32 -28.00 -1.24
C TYR A 137 -12.33 -29.02 -1.77
N SER A 138 -13.62 -28.68 -1.69
CA SER A 138 -14.70 -29.30 -2.45
C SER A 138 -14.72 -28.75 -3.87
#